data_AF-A0A7L3WRU2-F1
#
_entry.id   AF-A0A7L3WRU2-F1
#
_cell.length_a   1.000
_cell.length_b   1.000
_cell.length_c   1.000
_cell.angle_alpha   90.00
_cell.angle_beta   90.00
_cell.angle_gamma   90.00
#
_symmetry.space_group_name_H-M   'P 1'
#
loop_
_entity.id
_entity.type
_entity.pdbx_description
1 polymer ?
#
loop_
_entity_poly.entity_id
_entity_poly.type
_entity_poly.pdbx_seq_one_letter_code
_entity_poly.pdbx_strand_id
1 'polypeptide(L)'
;GYDFCQVLQWFAERVDRIILLFDAHKLDISDEFSEAIKSFRGQDDKIRVVLNKADQVDTQQLMRVYGALMWSLGKVINTPEVLRVYIGSFWAHPLRNTENRRLFEAEAQDLFKDIQSLPQKAAVRKLNDLIKRARLAKVHAYIISYLKKEMPSVFGKENKKKELISRLPEIYIQLQREYHISAGDFPEVKKMQELLETCDFTKFHSLKPKLIETVDNMLANKIASLMNLIRQEESNMPTEMVHGGAFDGTMAGPFGHGYGEGAKEGADEEEWVVAKDKPAYDEIFYTLSPINGKISGISAKKEMVTSKLPNSVLGKIWKLADCDGDGMLDDEEFALAKHLIKIKLDGYELPGTLPSHLVPPSHRKPLQTAE
;
A
#
# COMPACT_ATOMS: atom_id res chain seq x y z
N GLY A 1 19.47 -6.90 -24.17
CA GLY A 1 18.52 -6.89 -23.05
C GLY A 1 18.86 -8.02 -22.10
N TYR A 2 18.45 -7.91 -20.84
CA TYR A 2 18.51 -9.01 -19.87
C TYR A 2 17.12 -9.64 -19.75
N ASP A 3 17.04 -10.85 -19.19
CA ASP A 3 15.76 -11.51 -18.92
C ASP A 3 15.09 -10.87 -17.68
N PHE A 4 14.14 -9.97 -17.94
CA PHE A 4 13.44 -9.22 -16.90
C PHE A 4 12.63 -10.13 -15.97
N CYS A 5 11.95 -11.13 -16.52
CA CYS A 5 11.13 -12.08 -15.76
C CYS A 5 11.98 -12.94 -14.81
N GLN A 6 13.17 -13.38 -15.24
CA GLN A 6 14.08 -14.11 -14.35
C GLN A 6 14.59 -13.23 -13.19
N VAL A 7 14.88 -11.96 -13.45
CA VAL A 7 15.31 -11.02 -12.41
C VAL A 7 14.19 -10.79 -11.40
N LEU A 8 12.95 -10.60 -11.87
CA LEU A 8 11.78 -10.46 -11.01
C LEU A 8 11.54 -11.70 -10.14
N GLN A 9 11.64 -12.90 -10.72
CA GLN A 9 11.54 -14.15 -9.98
C GLN A 9 12.61 -14.24 -8.88
N TRP A 10 13.85 -13.84 -9.19
CA TRP A 10 14.96 -13.84 -8.22
C TRP A 10 14.69 -12.92 -7.03
N PHE A 11 14.13 -11.72 -7.27
CA PHE A 11 13.72 -10.81 -6.21
C PHE A 11 12.55 -11.37 -5.40
N ALA A 12 11.52 -11.91 -6.05
CA ALA A 12 10.33 -12.43 -5.37
C ALA A 12 10.63 -13.51 -4.33
N GLU A 13 11.66 -14.32 -4.56
CA GLU A 13 12.15 -15.31 -3.61
C GLU A 13 12.84 -14.71 -2.36
N ARG A 14 13.25 -13.44 -2.40
CA ARG A 14 14.14 -12.83 -1.39
C ARG A 14 13.54 -11.62 -0.70
N VAL A 15 12.61 -10.92 -1.35
CA VAL A 15 11.93 -9.76 -0.78
C VAL A 15 10.83 -10.20 0.18
N ASP A 16 10.51 -9.32 1.12
CA ASP A 16 9.41 -9.52 2.07
C ASP A 16 8.05 -9.09 1.51
N ARG A 17 8.05 -8.17 0.53
CA ARG A 17 6.87 -7.50 -0.01
C ARG A 17 7.12 -7.11 -1.46
N ILE A 18 6.12 -7.32 -2.32
CA ILE A 18 6.11 -6.90 -3.72
C ILE A 18 4.96 -5.90 -3.87
N ILE A 19 5.25 -4.68 -4.31
CA ILE A 19 4.24 -3.65 -4.55
C ILE A 19 4.04 -3.48 -6.05
N LEU A 20 2.86 -3.84 -6.55
CA LEU A 20 2.45 -3.63 -7.94
C LEU A 20 1.65 -2.33 -8.02
N LEU A 21 2.14 -1.37 -8.80
CA LEU A 21 1.53 -0.05 -8.95
C LEU A 21 0.77 0.04 -10.27
N PHE A 22 -0.47 0.49 -10.20
CA PHE A 22 -1.32 0.80 -11.35
C PHE A 22 -1.79 2.25 -11.27
N ASP A 23 -1.96 2.91 -12.41
CA ASP A 23 -2.44 4.28 -12.48
C ASP A 23 -3.95 4.28 -12.76
N ALA A 24 -4.75 4.89 -11.88
CA ALA A 24 -6.20 4.94 -12.03
C ALA A 24 -6.65 5.75 -13.26
N HIS A 25 -5.84 6.71 -13.71
CA HIS A 25 -6.13 7.53 -14.88
C HIS A 25 -5.82 6.81 -16.20
N LYS A 26 -4.80 5.93 -16.20
CA LYS A 26 -4.33 5.19 -17.38
C LYS A 26 -4.07 3.73 -17.03
N LEU A 27 -5.14 3.02 -16.70
CA LEU A 27 -5.04 1.59 -16.45
C LEU A 27 -4.72 0.86 -17.76
N ASP A 28 -3.51 0.33 -17.84
CA ASP A 28 -3.07 -0.56 -18.91
C ASP A 28 -2.29 -1.73 -18.29
N ILE A 29 -2.63 -2.93 -18.71
CA ILE A 29 -1.98 -4.16 -18.26
C ILE A 29 -1.45 -4.85 -19.52
N SER A 30 -0.20 -4.53 -19.85
CA SER A 30 0.47 -5.09 -21.02
C SER A 30 0.73 -6.59 -20.86
N ASP A 31 1.01 -7.25 -21.98
CA ASP A 31 1.41 -8.66 -22.00
C ASP A 31 2.71 -8.88 -21.20
N GLU A 32 3.68 -7.96 -21.31
CA GLU A 32 4.93 -8.00 -20.55
C GLU A 32 4.68 -7.90 -19.04
N PHE A 33 3.74 -7.04 -18.62
CA PHE A 33 3.38 -6.94 -17.21
C PHE A 33 2.63 -8.18 -16.71
N SER A 34 1.79 -8.78 -17.56
CA SER A 34 1.13 -10.04 -17.25
C SER A 34 2.13 -11.20 -17.11
N GLU A 35 3.18 -11.22 -17.93
CA GLU A 35 4.28 -12.18 -17.83
C GLU A 35 5.12 -11.96 -16.56
N ALA A 36 5.41 -10.71 -16.22
CA ALA A 36 6.05 -10.33 -14.97
C ALA A 36 5.26 -10.81 -13.75
N ILE A 37 3.93 -10.62 -13.73
CA ILE A 37 3.08 -11.10 -12.63
C ILE A 37 3.12 -12.63 -12.53
N LYS A 38 3.09 -13.34 -13.66
CA LYS A 38 3.20 -14.82 -13.68
C LYS A 38 4.54 -15.30 -13.12
N SER A 39 5.61 -14.52 -13.23
CA SER A 39 6.91 -14.84 -12.64
C SER A 39 6.90 -14.86 -11.10
N PHE A 40 5.89 -14.25 -10.46
CA PHE A 40 5.70 -14.24 -9.00
C PHE A 40 4.90 -15.42 -8.46
N ARG A 41 4.56 -16.39 -9.31
CA ARG A 41 3.75 -17.55 -8.92
C ARG A 41 4.28 -18.24 -7.66
N GLY A 42 3.40 -18.46 -6.68
CA GLY A 42 3.76 -19.08 -5.40
C GLY A 42 4.33 -18.10 -4.37
N GLN A 43 4.41 -16.81 -4.72
CA GLN A 43 4.73 -15.70 -3.81
C GLN A 43 3.57 -14.70 -3.73
N ASP A 44 2.35 -15.16 -4.03
CA ASP A 44 1.14 -14.33 -4.09
C ASP A 44 0.85 -13.63 -2.73
N ASP A 45 1.22 -14.27 -1.61
CA ASP A 45 1.09 -13.73 -0.25
C ASP A 45 1.96 -12.47 0.00
N LYS A 46 3.04 -12.32 -0.78
CA LYS A 46 3.94 -11.17 -0.73
C LYS A 46 3.41 -10.00 -1.55
N ILE A 47 2.45 -10.20 -2.46
CA ILE A 47 1.96 -9.17 -3.36
C ILE A 47 1.00 -8.22 -2.65
N ARG A 48 1.18 -6.93 -2.88
CA ARG A 48 0.21 -5.86 -2.60
C ARG A 48 0.02 -5.06 -3.87
N VAL A 49 -1.22 -4.79 -4.20
CA VAL A 49 -1.57 -3.99 -5.38
C VAL A 49 -1.90 -2.58 -4.90
N VAL A 50 -1.42 -1.58 -5.61
CA VAL A 50 -1.70 -0.18 -5.34
C VAL A 50 -2.31 0.44 -6.59
N LEU A 51 -3.57 0.88 -6.48
CA LEU A 51 -4.23 1.68 -7.50
C LEU A 51 -3.98 3.15 -7.17
N ASN A 52 -2.91 3.69 -7.75
CA ASN A 52 -2.38 5.02 -7.51
C ASN A 52 -3.10 6.09 -8.36
N LYS A 53 -2.95 7.35 -7.99
CA LYS A 53 -3.56 8.53 -8.66
C LYS A 53 -5.08 8.45 -8.75
N ALA A 54 -5.71 7.81 -7.78
CA ALA A 54 -7.17 7.65 -7.71
C ALA A 54 -7.91 8.99 -7.59
N ASP A 55 -7.24 10.04 -7.11
CA ASP A 55 -7.76 11.41 -7.04
C ASP A 55 -7.91 12.11 -8.40
N GLN A 56 -7.40 11.53 -9.49
CA GLN A 56 -7.46 12.11 -10.83
C GLN A 56 -8.71 11.73 -11.63
N VAL A 57 -9.58 10.89 -11.05
CA VAL A 57 -10.80 10.39 -11.66
C VAL A 57 -11.99 10.60 -10.73
N ASP A 58 -13.20 10.62 -11.27
CA ASP A 58 -14.41 10.65 -10.45
C ASP A 58 -14.71 9.29 -9.80
N THR A 59 -15.62 9.29 -8.83
CA THR A 59 -15.99 8.08 -8.07
C THR A 59 -16.50 6.95 -8.98
N GLN A 60 -17.28 7.25 -10.03
CA GLN A 60 -17.83 6.23 -10.91
C GLN A 60 -16.75 5.61 -11.80
N GLN A 61 -15.86 6.44 -12.35
CA GLN A 61 -14.72 6.01 -13.13
C GLN A 61 -13.76 5.19 -12.27
N LEU A 62 -13.50 5.60 -11.03
CA LEU A 62 -12.67 4.85 -10.09
C LEU A 62 -13.19 3.42 -9.89
N MET A 63 -14.51 3.25 -9.67
CA MET A 63 -15.12 1.93 -9.51
C MET A 63 -15.03 1.08 -10.79
N ARG A 64 -15.14 1.69 -11.98
CA ARG A 64 -14.95 0.98 -13.26
C ARG A 64 -13.51 0.52 -13.44
N VAL A 65 -12.55 1.39 -13.15
CA VAL A 65 -11.11 1.09 -13.25
C VAL A 65 -10.71 0.01 -12.25
N TYR A 66 -11.17 0.12 -11.00
CA TYR A 66 -10.98 -0.90 -9.97
C TYR A 66 -11.54 -2.27 -10.41
N GLY A 67 -12.78 -2.30 -10.92
CA GLY A 67 -13.39 -3.52 -11.45
C GLY A 67 -12.59 -4.14 -12.60
N ALA A 68 -12.13 -3.31 -13.56
CA ALA A 68 -11.31 -3.75 -14.68
C ALA A 68 -9.94 -4.32 -14.23
N LEU A 69 -9.30 -3.68 -13.24
CA LEU A 69 -8.06 -4.16 -12.64
C LEU A 69 -8.25 -5.52 -11.99
N MET A 70 -9.27 -5.68 -11.13
CA MET A 70 -9.53 -6.94 -10.43
C MET A 70 -9.88 -8.07 -11.40
N TRP A 71 -10.67 -7.78 -12.43
CA TRP A 71 -10.97 -8.74 -13.50
C TRP A 71 -9.72 -9.22 -14.23
N SER A 72 -8.83 -8.29 -14.56
CA SER A 72 -7.60 -8.60 -15.27
C SER A 72 -6.61 -9.36 -14.39
N LEU A 73 -6.42 -8.95 -13.13
CA LEU A 73 -5.61 -9.68 -12.16
C LEU A 73 -6.14 -11.10 -11.93
N GLY A 74 -7.46 -11.28 -11.84
CA GLY A 74 -8.06 -12.62 -11.69
C GLY A 74 -7.83 -13.55 -12.88
N LYS A 75 -7.55 -13.01 -14.08
CA LYS A 75 -7.14 -13.81 -15.25
C LYS A 75 -5.67 -14.19 -15.23
N VAL A 76 -4.82 -13.32 -14.68
CA VAL A 76 -3.36 -13.49 -14.70
C VAL A 76 -2.89 -14.31 -13.51
N ILE A 77 -3.46 -14.05 -12.33
CA ILE A 77 -3.10 -14.67 -11.06
C ILE A 77 -4.07 -15.81 -10.80
N ASN A 78 -3.58 -17.03 -10.98
CA ASN A 78 -4.38 -18.24 -10.83
C ASN A 78 -4.39 -18.72 -9.37
N THR A 79 -4.92 -17.90 -8.47
CA THR A 79 -5.17 -18.23 -7.06
C THR A 79 -6.62 -17.94 -6.71
N PRO A 80 -7.29 -18.79 -5.91
CA PRO A 80 -8.65 -18.50 -5.42
C PRO A 80 -8.68 -17.31 -4.44
N GLU A 81 -7.52 -16.90 -3.90
CA GLU A 81 -7.40 -15.79 -2.97
C GLU A 81 -7.39 -14.43 -3.69
N VAL A 82 -8.24 -13.51 -3.22
CA VAL A 82 -8.32 -12.17 -3.79
C VAL A 82 -7.19 -11.30 -3.24
N LEU A 83 -6.38 -10.71 -4.12
CA LEU A 83 -5.32 -9.78 -3.71
C LEU A 83 -5.89 -8.51 -3.06
N ARG A 84 -5.22 -8.04 -2.01
CA ARG A 84 -5.50 -6.71 -1.41
C ARG A 84 -4.99 -5.61 -2.36
N VAL A 85 -5.92 -4.75 -2.78
CA VAL A 85 -5.64 -3.51 -3.50
C VAL A 85 -5.76 -2.35 -2.53
N TYR A 86 -4.78 -1.44 -2.53
CA TYR A 86 -4.82 -0.17 -1.83
C TYR A 86 -5.12 0.95 -2.80
N ILE A 87 -6.18 1.71 -2.55
CA ILE A 87 -6.65 2.77 -3.46
C ILE A 87 -6.25 4.12 -2.89
N GLY A 88 -5.55 4.95 -3.67
CA GLY A 88 -5.21 6.29 -3.21
C GLY A 88 -4.29 7.05 -4.16
N SER A 89 -3.77 8.16 -3.66
CA SER A 89 -2.77 8.97 -4.37
C SER A 89 -1.56 9.16 -3.47
N PHE A 90 -0.54 8.34 -3.70
CA PHE A 90 0.62 8.18 -2.83
C PHE A 90 1.69 9.24 -3.14
N TRP A 91 1.33 10.51 -2.95
CA TRP A 91 2.20 11.68 -3.13
C TRP A 91 1.93 12.75 -2.08
N ALA A 92 2.79 13.76 -2.01
CA ALA A 92 2.64 14.87 -1.06
C ALA A 92 1.75 16.03 -1.61
N HIS A 93 1.23 15.92 -2.83
CA HIS A 93 0.43 16.98 -3.43
C HIS A 93 -1.03 16.93 -2.96
N PRO A 94 -1.72 18.08 -2.92
CA PRO A 94 -3.16 18.13 -2.67
C PRO A 94 -3.95 17.24 -3.63
N LEU A 95 -5.04 16.65 -3.13
CA LEU A 95 -5.94 15.84 -3.95
C LEU A 95 -6.67 16.72 -4.96
N ARG A 96 -6.72 16.28 -6.22
CA ARG A 96 -7.53 16.93 -7.27
C ARG A 96 -9.02 16.69 -7.06
N ASN A 97 -9.40 15.46 -6.73
CA ASN A 97 -10.75 15.09 -6.36
C ASN A 97 -10.77 14.62 -4.88
N THR A 98 -11.56 15.32 -4.07
CA THR A 98 -11.65 15.09 -2.62
C THR A 98 -12.83 14.20 -2.21
N GLU A 99 -13.73 13.82 -3.13
CA GLU A 99 -14.93 13.00 -2.85
C GLU A 99 -14.62 11.74 -2.04
N ASN A 100 -13.49 11.08 -2.36
CA ASN A 100 -13.07 9.81 -1.74
C ASN A 100 -11.88 9.97 -0.78
N ARG A 101 -11.58 11.17 -0.28
CA ARG A 101 -10.41 11.44 0.58
C ARG A 101 -10.29 10.46 1.75
N ARG A 102 -11.40 10.24 2.48
CA ARG A 102 -11.42 9.32 3.64
C ARG A 102 -11.02 7.90 3.27
N LEU A 103 -11.43 7.43 2.10
CA LEU A 103 -11.02 6.13 1.58
C LEU A 103 -9.51 6.12 1.31
N PHE A 104 -8.99 7.13 0.60
CA PHE A 104 -7.57 7.21 0.25
C PHE A 104 -6.67 7.26 1.49
N GLU A 105 -7.04 8.04 2.51
CA GLU A 105 -6.32 8.13 3.78
C GLU A 105 -6.34 6.79 4.53
N ALA A 106 -7.50 6.14 4.62
CA ALA A 106 -7.63 4.85 5.30
C ALA A 106 -6.80 3.76 4.60
N GLU A 107 -6.85 3.70 3.26
CA GLU A 107 -6.07 2.75 2.46
C GLU A 107 -4.56 3.01 2.53
N ALA A 108 -4.15 4.28 2.59
CA ALA A 108 -2.76 4.65 2.79
C ALA A 108 -2.25 4.21 4.17
N GLN A 109 -3.04 4.43 5.23
CA GLN A 109 -2.71 3.95 6.57
C GLN A 109 -2.63 2.42 6.65
N ASP A 110 -3.56 1.70 6.00
CA ASP A 110 -3.52 0.25 5.95
C ASP A 110 -2.27 -0.27 5.24
N LEU A 111 -1.87 0.35 4.12
CA LEU A 111 -0.62 0.01 3.43
C LEU A 111 0.60 0.30 4.33
N PHE A 112 0.62 1.45 4.99
CA PHE A 112 1.72 1.81 5.88
C PHE A 112 1.83 0.89 7.08
N LYS A 113 0.72 0.49 7.71
CA LYS A 113 0.73 -0.52 8.78
C LYS A 113 1.24 -1.87 8.29
N ASP A 114 0.85 -2.30 7.08
CA ASP A 114 1.36 -3.54 6.49
C ASP A 114 2.89 -3.48 6.30
N ILE A 115 3.41 -2.37 5.77
CA ILE A 115 4.86 -2.14 5.58
C ILE A 115 5.60 -1.99 6.92
N GLN A 116 5.07 -1.23 7.88
CA GLN A 116 5.66 -1.06 9.21
C GLN A 116 5.75 -2.37 9.98
N SER A 117 4.85 -3.32 9.73
CA SER A 117 4.87 -4.65 10.34
C SER A 117 5.93 -5.60 9.73
N LEU A 118 6.67 -5.15 8.72
CA LEU A 118 7.63 -6.02 8.02
C LEU A 118 8.79 -6.53 8.88
N PRO A 119 9.42 -5.72 9.75
CA PRO A 119 10.49 -6.23 10.63
C PRO A 119 9.99 -7.33 11.57
N GLN A 120 8.83 -7.14 12.18
CA GLN A 120 8.23 -8.10 13.12
C GLN A 120 8.00 -9.48 12.49
N LYS A 121 7.36 -9.54 11.32
CA LYS A 121 6.99 -10.84 10.72
C LYS A 121 8.10 -11.45 9.84
N ALA A 122 9.35 -10.94 9.93
CA ALA A 122 10.46 -11.39 9.09
C ALA A 122 10.85 -12.85 9.36
N ALA A 123 10.88 -13.27 10.62
CA ALA A 123 11.22 -14.65 10.98
C ALA A 123 10.19 -15.65 10.42
N VAL A 124 8.91 -15.36 10.58
CA VAL A 124 7.81 -16.18 10.03
C VAL A 124 7.88 -16.27 8.51
N ARG A 125 8.13 -15.15 7.82
CA ARG A 125 8.29 -15.14 6.35
C ARG A 125 9.47 -16.00 5.89
N LYS A 126 10.65 -15.81 6.50
CA LYS A 126 11.84 -16.62 6.18
C LYS A 126 11.60 -18.10 6.41
N LEU A 127 10.86 -18.46 7.45
CA LEU A 127 10.47 -19.84 7.71
C LEU A 127 9.52 -20.38 6.64
N ASN A 128 8.52 -19.59 6.21
CA ASN A 128 7.63 -19.98 5.12
C ASN A 128 8.38 -20.16 3.79
N ASP A 129 9.32 -19.28 3.47
CA ASP A 129 10.16 -19.42 2.28
C ASP A 129 11.06 -20.66 2.35
N LEU A 130 11.59 -20.99 3.53
CA LEU A 130 12.32 -22.24 3.75
C LEU A 130 11.44 -23.47 3.51
N ILE A 131 10.18 -23.46 3.97
CA ILE A 131 9.20 -24.53 3.73
C ILE A 131 8.96 -24.71 2.24
N LYS A 132 8.64 -23.63 1.52
CA LYS A 132 8.39 -23.63 0.08
C LYS A 132 9.60 -24.22 -0.67
N ARG A 133 10.81 -23.76 -0.33
CA ARG A 133 12.06 -24.24 -0.93
C ARG A 133 12.34 -25.71 -0.63
N ALA A 134 12.11 -26.16 0.60
CA ALA A 134 12.32 -27.56 0.99
C ALA A 134 11.38 -28.51 0.22
N ARG A 135 10.11 -28.12 0.01
CA ARG A 135 9.16 -28.87 -0.81
C ARG A 135 9.61 -28.96 -2.27
N LEU A 136 9.98 -27.82 -2.87
CA LEU A 136 10.48 -27.79 -4.25
C LEU A 136 11.75 -28.64 -4.42
N ALA A 137 12.69 -28.58 -3.47
CA ALA A 137 13.90 -29.39 -3.48
C ALA A 137 13.60 -30.91 -3.40
N LYS A 138 12.64 -31.31 -2.55
CA LYS A 138 12.14 -32.69 -2.49
C LYS A 138 11.54 -33.14 -3.82
N VAL A 139 10.66 -32.33 -4.41
CA VAL A 139 10.03 -32.63 -5.71
C VAL A 139 11.08 -32.80 -6.79
N HIS A 140 12.03 -31.88 -6.86
CA HIS A 140 13.13 -31.97 -7.81
C HIS A 140 13.96 -33.24 -7.60
N ALA A 141 14.24 -33.64 -6.35
CA ALA A 141 14.94 -34.88 -6.05
C ALA A 141 14.17 -36.12 -6.56
N TYR A 142 12.84 -36.16 -6.41
CA TYR A 142 12.01 -37.24 -6.96
C TYR A 142 12.04 -37.27 -8.49
N ILE A 143 11.91 -36.12 -9.15
CA ILE A 143 11.99 -36.02 -10.61
C ILE A 143 13.32 -36.58 -11.11
N ILE A 144 14.44 -36.07 -10.62
CA ILE A 144 15.77 -36.49 -11.06
C ILE A 144 16.02 -37.98 -10.76
N SER A 145 15.58 -38.46 -9.61
CA SER A 145 15.75 -39.87 -9.23
C SER A 145 14.91 -40.82 -10.09
N TYR A 146 13.69 -40.41 -10.46
CA TYR A 146 12.83 -41.17 -11.37
C TYR A 146 13.45 -41.25 -12.76
N LEU A 147 13.91 -40.11 -13.29
CA LEU A 147 14.60 -40.07 -14.58
C LEU A 147 15.83 -40.98 -14.58
N LYS A 148 16.63 -40.97 -13.50
CA LYS A 148 17.77 -41.87 -13.35
C LYS A 148 17.35 -43.35 -13.34
N LYS A 149 16.27 -43.69 -12.64
CA LYS A 149 15.75 -45.06 -12.52
C LYS A 149 15.30 -45.63 -13.87
N GLU A 150 14.70 -44.79 -14.72
CA GLU A 150 14.17 -45.19 -16.04
C GLU A 150 15.23 -45.24 -17.16
N MET A 151 16.46 -44.79 -16.89
CA MET A 151 17.53 -44.80 -17.90
C MET A 151 18.11 -46.20 -18.11
N PRO A 152 18.28 -46.67 -19.36
CA PRO A 152 18.90 -47.95 -19.66
C PRO A 152 20.40 -47.92 -19.37
N SER A 153 20.93 -49.03 -18.86
CA SER A 153 22.34 -49.12 -18.47
C SER A 153 23.31 -49.07 -19.65
N VAL A 154 22.93 -49.63 -20.82
CA VAL A 154 23.88 -49.93 -21.91
C VAL A 154 23.54 -49.20 -23.23
N PHE A 155 22.41 -49.51 -23.87
CA PHE A 155 22.04 -48.97 -25.19
C PHE A 155 20.72 -48.19 -25.16
N GLY A 156 20.47 -47.35 -26.18
CA GLY A 156 19.19 -46.63 -26.34
C GLY A 156 19.01 -45.39 -25.45
N LYS A 157 20.08 -44.90 -24.83
CA LYS A 157 20.05 -43.80 -23.85
C LYS A 157 19.48 -42.50 -24.42
N GLU A 158 19.89 -42.10 -25.62
CA GLU A 158 19.42 -40.86 -26.26
C GLU A 158 17.93 -40.89 -26.59
N ASN A 159 17.47 -42.00 -27.18
CA ASN A 159 16.04 -42.17 -27.47
C ASN A 159 15.22 -42.19 -26.19
N LYS A 160 15.71 -42.87 -25.14
CA LYS A 160 15.02 -42.89 -23.84
C LYS A 160 14.98 -41.52 -23.19
N LYS A 161 16.06 -40.73 -23.25
CA LYS A 161 16.10 -39.36 -22.74
C LYS A 161 15.02 -38.50 -23.42
N LYS A 162 14.94 -38.53 -24.76
CA LYS A 162 13.92 -37.78 -25.51
C LYS A 162 12.51 -38.22 -25.14
N GLU A 163 12.28 -39.53 -25.03
CA GLU A 163 11.00 -40.10 -24.56
C GLU A 163 10.64 -39.55 -23.16
N LEU A 164 11.56 -39.62 -22.20
CA LEU A 164 11.32 -39.17 -20.83
C LEU A 164 11.04 -37.66 -20.73
N ILE A 165 11.75 -36.83 -21.50
CA ILE A 165 11.49 -35.38 -21.55
C ILE A 165 10.09 -35.11 -22.14
N SER A 166 9.72 -35.79 -23.22
CA SER A 166 8.37 -35.64 -23.81
C SER A 166 7.25 -36.08 -22.86
N ARG A 167 7.51 -37.12 -22.04
CA ARG A 167 6.57 -37.69 -21.06
C ARG A 167 6.63 -37.03 -19.68
N LEU A 168 7.33 -35.91 -19.55
CA LEU A 168 7.47 -35.22 -18.26
C LEU A 168 6.13 -34.81 -17.62
N PRO A 169 5.09 -34.35 -18.36
CA PRO A 169 3.77 -34.07 -17.78
C PRO A 169 3.15 -35.29 -17.08
N GLU A 170 3.23 -36.47 -17.72
CA GLU A 170 2.70 -37.71 -17.17
C GLU A 170 3.51 -38.20 -15.98
N ILE A 171 4.85 -38.03 -16.03
CA ILE A 171 5.74 -38.34 -14.91
C ILE A 171 5.35 -37.50 -13.68
N TYR A 172 5.05 -36.20 -13.86
CA TYR A 172 4.62 -35.35 -12.74
C TYR A 172 3.33 -35.86 -12.10
N ILE A 173 2.33 -36.25 -12.90
CA ILE A 173 1.07 -36.80 -12.39
C ILE A 173 1.32 -38.12 -11.64
N GLN A 174 2.22 -38.98 -12.14
CA GLN A 174 2.61 -40.20 -11.45
C GLN A 174 3.25 -39.89 -10.09
N LEU A 175 4.23 -38.99 -10.05
CA LEU A 175 4.93 -38.61 -8.82
C LEU A 175 3.99 -37.94 -7.80
N GLN A 176 3.03 -37.13 -8.25
CA GLN A 176 2.01 -36.54 -7.38
C GLN A 176 1.20 -37.61 -6.65
N ARG A 177 0.78 -38.66 -7.36
CA ARG A 177 0.00 -39.76 -6.79
C ARG A 177 0.83 -40.66 -5.89
N GLU A 178 2.03 -41.01 -6.32
CA GLU A 178 2.92 -41.93 -5.61
C GLU A 178 3.43 -41.35 -4.29
N TYR A 179 3.77 -40.06 -4.27
CA TYR A 179 4.38 -39.39 -3.11
C TYR A 179 3.43 -38.42 -2.39
N HIS A 180 2.14 -38.37 -2.79
CA HIS A 180 1.12 -37.48 -2.23
C HIS A 180 1.51 -35.99 -2.22
N ILE A 181 2.03 -35.51 -3.35
CA ILE A 181 2.53 -34.14 -3.49
C ILE A 181 1.51 -33.28 -4.22
N SER A 182 1.35 -32.02 -3.78
CA SER A 182 0.52 -31.04 -4.47
C SER A 182 1.09 -30.68 -5.84
N ALA A 183 0.23 -30.51 -6.84
CA ALA A 183 0.63 -30.03 -8.16
C ALA A 183 1.33 -28.65 -8.12
N GLY A 184 1.03 -27.83 -7.10
CA GLY A 184 1.65 -26.52 -6.93
C GLY A 184 3.12 -26.55 -6.50
N ASP A 185 3.62 -27.67 -5.98
CA ASP A 185 5.03 -27.82 -5.59
C ASP A 185 5.95 -28.18 -6.78
N PHE A 186 5.37 -28.46 -7.97
CA PHE A 186 6.13 -28.83 -9.15
C PHE A 186 6.62 -27.61 -9.93
N PRO A 187 7.86 -27.67 -10.47
CA PRO A 187 8.35 -26.62 -11.36
C PRO A 187 7.59 -26.64 -12.68
N GLU A 188 7.66 -25.56 -13.45
CA GLU A 188 7.03 -25.50 -14.76
C GLU A 188 7.58 -26.58 -15.70
N VAL A 189 6.68 -27.32 -16.34
CA VAL A 189 7.03 -28.47 -17.19
C VAL A 189 7.92 -28.04 -18.36
N LYS A 190 7.53 -27.01 -19.12
CA LYS A 190 8.28 -26.57 -20.31
C LYS A 190 9.71 -26.15 -19.96
N LYS A 191 9.85 -25.30 -18.94
CA LYS A 191 11.14 -24.86 -18.43
C LYS A 191 12.00 -26.04 -17.96
N MET A 192 11.41 -27.02 -17.29
CA MET A 192 12.13 -28.23 -16.88
C MET A 192 12.55 -29.09 -18.09
N GLN A 193 11.72 -29.21 -19.12
CA GLN A 193 12.06 -29.93 -20.36
C GLN A 193 13.28 -29.29 -21.03
N GLU A 194 13.27 -27.98 -21.23
CA GLU A 194 14.39 -27.22 -21.82
C GLU A 194 15.70 -27.41 -21.04
N LEU A 195 15.65 -27.31 -19.71
CA LEU A 195 16.83 -27.53 -18.86
C LEU A 195 17.34 -28.97 -18.96
N LEU A 196 16.44 -29.95 -18.95
CA LEU A 196 16.79 -31.37 -19.03
C LEU A 196 17.41 -31.77 -20.38
N GLU A 197 17.12 -31.06 -21.47
CA GLU A 197 17.76 -31.31 -22.78
C GLU A 197 19.27 -31.15 -22.71
N THR A 198 19.76 -30.20 -21.92
CA THR A 198 21.20 -29.93 -21.75
C THR A 198 21.90 -30.89 -20.77
N CYS A 199 21.14 -31.70 -20.03
CA CYS A 199 21.66 -32.57 -18.98
C CYS A 199 22.01 -33.98 -19.49
N ASP A 200 23.03 -34.60 -18.88
CA ASP A 200 23.34 -36.02 -19.08
C ASP A 200 22.69 -36.87 -17.98
N PHE A 201 21.62 -37.59 -18.34
CA PHE A 201 20.83 -38.37 -17.40
C PHE A 201 21.61 -39.55 -16.80
N THR A 202 22.71 -39.99 -17.42
CA THR A 202 23.54 -41.07 -16.86
C THR A 202 24.27 -40.62 -15.60
N LYS A 203 24.54 -39.31 -15.47
CA LYS A 203 25.20 -38.69 -14.32
C LYS A 203 24.24 -38.36 -13.18
N PHE A 204 22.93 -38.52 -13.37
CA PHE A 204 21.98 -38.32 -12.29
C PHE A 204 22.17 -39.35 -11.17
N HIS A 205 21.86 -38.92 -9.96
CA HIS A 205 21.94 -39.75 -8.77
C HIS A 205 20.62 -40.49 -8.56
N SER A 206 20.71 -41.73 -8.07
CA SER A 206 19.55 -42.47 -7.60
C SER A 206 18.98 -41.83 -6.32
N LEU A 207 17.71 -42.13 -6.03
CA LEU A 207 17.06 -41.65 -4.82
C LEU A 207 17.86 -42.05 -3.57
N LYS A 208 18.02 -41.10 -2.65
CA LYS A 208 18.66 -41.31 -1.35
C LYS A 208 17.61 -41.15 -0.25
N PRO A 209 16.93 -42.24 0.19
CA PRO A 209 15.81 -42.16 1.13
C PRO A 209 16.14 -41.38 2.41
N LYS A 210 17.33 -41.61 2.99
CA LYS A 210 17.81 -40.92 4.20
C LYS A 210 17.81 -39.39 4.08
N LEU A 211 18.12 -38.84 2.90
CA LEU A 211 18.10 -37.38 2.70
C LEU A 211 16.67 -36.85 2.64
N ILE A 212 15.76 -37.61 2.04
CA ILE A 212 14.33 -37.27 1.98
C ILE A 212 13.71 -37.31 3.39
N GLU A 213 13.97 -38.39 4.14
CA GLU A 213 13.55 -38.54 5.54
C GLU A 213 14.02 -37.37 6.42
N THR A 214 15.23 -36.85 6.18
CA THR A 214 15.75 -35.68 6.89
C THR A 214 14.91 -34.44 6.63
N VAL A 215 14.54 -34.20 5.38
CA VAL A 215 13.68 -33.05 5.00
C VAL A 215 12.25 -33.24 5.52
N ASP A 216 11.71 -34.45 5.46
CA ASP A 216 10.38 -34.76 5.98
C ASP A 216 10.30 -34.56 7.49
N ASN A 217 11.29 -35.05 8.24
CA ASN A 217 11.38 -34.84 9.68
C ASN A 217 11.53 -33.35 10.03
N MET A 218 12.30 -32.59 9.24
CA MET A 218 12.38 -31.14 9.41
C MET A 218 11.01 -30.50 9.25
N LEU A 219 10.31 -30.77 8.13
CA LEU A 219 8.99 -30.21 7.81
C LEU A 219 7.92 -30.58 8.84
N ALA A 220 7.91 -31.83 9.30
CA ALA A 220 6.89 -32.35 10.21
C ALA A 220 7.11 -31.91 11.67
N ASN A 221 8.35 -32.03 12.17
CA ASN A 221 8.62 -31.94 13.61
C ASN A 221 9.39 -30.67 14.00
N LYS A 222 10.39 -30.26 13.21
CA LYS A 222 11.27 -29.13 13.58
C LYS A 222 10.62 -27.77 13.35
N ILE A 223 9.80 -27.65 12.32
CA ILE A 223 9.12 -26.39 11.98
C ILE A 223 8.08 -26.00 13.03
N ALA A 224 7.31 -26.96 13.55
CA ALA A 224 6.34 -26.68 14.62
C ALA A 224 7.02 -26.12 15.87
N SER A 225 8.15 -26.70 16.28
CA SER A 225 8.95 -26.20 17.40
C SER A 225 9.48 -24.79 17.14
N LEU A 226 9.97 -24.53 15.93
CA LEU A 226 10.53 -23.22 15.56
C LEU A 226 9.45 -22.14 15.51
N MET A 227 8.25 -22.45 15.02
CA MET A 227 7.10 -21.53 15.04
C MET A 227 6.73 -21.09 16.45
N ASN A 228 6.76 -22.00 17.43
CA ASN A 228 6.50 -21.64 18.82
C ASN A 228 7.57 -20.71 19.39
N LEU A 229 8.84 -20.95 19.05
CA LEU A 229 9.95 -20.11 19.49
C LEU A 229 9.86 -18.70 18.86
N ILE A 230 9.58 -18.61 17.56
CA ILE A 230 9.38 -17.32 16.87
C ILE A 230 8.26 -16.52 17.53
N ARG A 231 7.11 -17.14 17.85
CA ARG A 231 6.00 -16.46 18.53
C ARG A 231 6.40 -15.92 19.91
N GLN A 232 7.23 -16.67 20.64
CA GLN A 232 7.75 -16.23 21.95
C GLN A 232 8.71 -15.04 21.79
N GLU A 233 9.62 -15.08 20.81
CA GLU A 233 10.51 -13.96 20.49
C GLU A 233 9.73 -12.71 20.08
N GLU A 234 8.74 -12.84 19.19
CA GLU A 234 7.86 -11.74 18.76
C GLU A 234 7.10 -11.11 19.94
N SER A 235 6.75 -11.89 20.97
CA SER A 235 6.08 -11.37 22.17
C SER A 235 7.01 -10.69 23.19
N ASN A 236 8.31 -11.03 23.17
CA ASN A 236 9.29 -10.55 24.15
C ASN A 236 10.16 -9.39 23.63
N MET A 237 10.25 -9.22 22.32
CA MET A 237 10.99 -8.12 21.71
C MET A 237 10.14 -6.82 21.71
N PRO A 238 10.78 -5.64 21.88
CA PRO A 238 10.11 -4.38 21.61
C PRO A 238 9.57 -4.40 20.18
N THR A 239 8.43 -3.74 19.96
CA THR A 239 7.77 -3.64 18.67
C THR A 239 8.66 -2.86 17.69
N GLU A 240 9.65 -3.52 17.07
CA GLU A 240 10.47 -2.91 16.01
C GLU A 240 9.54 -2.63 14.83
N MET A 241 9.25 -1.35 14.63
CA MET A 241 8.48 -0.85 13.51
C MET A 241 9.39 -0.03 12.62
N VAL A 242 9.02 0.09 11.36
CA VAL A 242 9.68 1.07 10.49
C VAL A 242 9.37 2.47 11.05
N HIS A 243 10.42 3.20 11.44
CA HIS A 243 10.36 4.57 11.94
C HIS A 243 10.88 5.55 10.88
N GLY A 244 10.45 6.80 10.93
CA GLY A 244 10.92 7.88 10.06
C GLY A 244 10.08 8.13 8.81
N GLY A 245 10.16 9.37 8.28
CA GLY A 245 9.57 9.76 7.00
C GLY A 245 8.03 9.72 7.00
N ALA A 246 7.44 9.14 5.95
CA ALA A 246 5.99 9.05 5.77
C ALA A 246 5.28 8.26 6.88
N PHE A 247 6.01 7.44 7.63
CA PHE A 247 5.50 6.57 8.70
C PHE A 247 5.27 7.30 10.03
N ASP A 248 6.15 8.25 10.36
CA ASP A 248 6.02 9.10 11.56
C ASP A 248 5.01 10.24 11.34
N GLY A 249 4.85 10.67 10.07
CA GLY A 249 3.93 11.71 9.65
C GLY A 249 2.47 11.27 9.47
N THR A 250 2.13 10.01 9.74
CA THR A 250 0.78 9.45 9.50
C THR A 250 -0.35 10.11 10.30
N MET A 251 -0.03 10.99 11.26
CA MET A 251 -1.04 11.77 12.02
C MET A 251 -1.12 13.25 11.60
N ALA A 252 -0.08 13.80 10.96
CA ALA A 252 0.05 15.24 10.71
C ALA A 252 0.37 15.62 9.26
N GLY A 253 0.71 14.66 8.39
CA GLY A 253 1.06 14.88 6.99
C GLY A 253 -0.03 14.42 6.00
N PRO A 254 0.26 14.44 4.68
CA PRO A 254 -0.70 14.24 3.59
C PRO A 254 -1.39 12.87 3.53
N PHE A 255 -0.99 11.96 4.41
CA PHE A 255 -1.55 10.62 4.55
C PHE A 255 -2.26 10.40 5.90
N GLY A 256 -2.40 11.44 6.71
CA GLY A 256 -3.08 11.39 7.99
C GLY A 256 -4.56 11.68 7.89
N HIS A 257 -5.30 11.26 8.93
CA HIS A 257 -6.74 11.47 8.95
C HIS A 257 -7.12 12.95 9.02
N GLY A 258 -8.01 13.37 8.12
CA GLY A 258 -8.52 14.74 8.04
C GLY A 258 -7.46 15.75 7.60
N TYR A 259 -6.50 15.31 6.80
CA TYR A 259 -5.51 16.21 6.21
C TYR A 259 -6.16 17.09 5.14
N GLY A 260 -5.90 18.40 5.16
CA GLY A 260 -6.51 19.33 4.22
C GLY A 260 -8.02 19.55 4.43
N GLU A 261 -8.62 19.10 5.55
CA GLU A 261 -10.03 19.36 5.90
C GLU A 261 -10.14 20.26 7.13
N GLY A 262 -11.28 20.95 7.26
CA GLY A 262 -11.59 21.80 8.39
C GLY A 262 -10.49 22.83 8.64
N ALA A 263 -9.97 22.89 9.86
CA ALA A 263 -8.91 23.83 10.22
C ALA A 263 -7.52 23.53 9.61
N LYS A 264 -7.37 22.42 8.86
CA LYS A 264 -6.16 22.09 8.10
C LYS A 264 -6.33 22.36 6.59
N GLU A 265 -7.48 22.89 6.16
CA GLU A 265 -7.72 23.21 4.75
C GLU A 265 -6.70 24.26 4.26
N GLY A 266 -6.11 24.01 3.09
CA GLY A 266 -5.08 24.88 2.52
C GLY A 266 -3.75 24.92 3.28
N ALA A 267 -3.46 23.97 4.17
CA ALA A 267 -2.19 23.91 4.90
C ALA A 267 -0.94 23.84 4.00
N ASP A 268 -1.07 23.32 2.78
CA ASP A 268 0.00 23.23 1.78
C ASP A 268 -0.15 24.25 0.63
N GLU A 269 -1.14 25.13 0.70
CA GLU A 269 -1.33 26.18 -0.30
C GLU A 269 -0.46 27.39 0.08
N GLU A 270 0.24 27.98 -0.90
CA GLU A 270 0.98 29.23 -0.67
C GLU A 270 0.02 30.40 -0.44
N GLU A 271 -1.15 30.34 -1.07
CA GLU A 271 -2.21 31.33 -0.95
C GLU A 271 -3.08 31.08 0.28
N TRP A 272 -3.58 32.14 0.91
CA TRP A 272 -4.46 32.03 2.06
C TRP A 272 -5.79 31.39 1.65
N VAL A 273 -6.12 30.22 2.19
CA VAL A 273 -7.29 29.42 1.78
C VAL A 273 -8.61 30.20 1.81
N VAL A 274 -8.74 31.13 2.75
CA VAL A 274 -9.93 31.99 2.92
C VAL A 274 -10.10 32.97 1.76
N ALA A 275 -9.03 33.31 1.02
CA ALA A 275 -9.06 34.23 -0.11
C ALA A 275 -10.04 33.77 -1.21
N LYS A 276 -10.27 32.46 -1.35
CA LYS A 276 -11.23 31.88 -2.31
C LYS A 276 -12.67 32.34 -2.05
N ASP A 277 -13.06 32.41 -0.77
CA ASP A 277 -14.41 32.78 -0.33
C ASP A 277 -14.49 34.25 0.15
N LYS A 278 -13.35 34.94 0.29
CA LYS A 278 -13.25 36.32 0.79
C LYS A 278 -14.19 37.31 0.08
N PRO A 279 -14.36 37.30 -1.26
CA PRO A 279 -15.28 38.23 -1.92
C PRO A 279 -16.72 38.15 -1.38
N ALA A 280 -17.22 36.94 -1.10
CA ALA A 280 -18.56 36.75 -0.54
C ALA A 280 -18.64 37.19 0.93
N TYR A 281 -17.54 37.04 1.69
CA TYR A 281 -17.48 37.51 3.07
C TYR A 281 -17.37 39.03 3.15
N ASP A 282 -16.66 39.66 2.23
CA ASP A 282 -16.52 41.12 2.13
C ASP A 282 -17.88 41.78 1.88
N GLU A 283 -18.73 41.21 1.01
CA GLU A 283 -20.10 41.71 0.80
C GLU A 283 -20.91 41.78 2.11
N ILE A 284 -20.80 40.74 2.94
CA ILE A 284 -21.45 40.71 4.26
C ILE A 284 -20.80 41.75 5.18
N PHE A 285 -19.46 41.81 5.22
CA PHE A 285 -18.70 42.74 6.04
C PHE A 285 -19.10 44.20 5.81
N TYR A 286 -19.18 44.63 4.55
CA TYR A 286 -19.56 46.00 4.21
C TYR A 286 -21.02 46.30 4.53
N THR A 287 -21.91 45.30 4.47
CA THR A 287 -23.32 45.44 4.90
C THR A 287 -23.43 45.75 6.40
N LEU A 288 -22.44 45.34 7.20
CA LEU A 288 -22.37 45.64 8.64
C LEU A 288 -21.87 47.06 8.96
N SER A 289 -21.62 47.88 7.94
CA SER A 289 -21.19 49.28 8.08
C SER A 289 -19.91 49.47 8.92
N PRO A 290 -18.76 48.95 8.46
CA PRO A 290 -17.48 49.11 9.16
C PRO A 290 -17.08 50.58 9.31
N ILE A 291 -16.44 50.91 10.42
CA ILE A 291 -15.90 52.25 10.71
C ILE A 291 -14.38 52.14 10.66
N ASN A 292 -13.73 52.94 9.81
CA ASN A 292 -12.28 52.88 9.58
C ASN A 292 -11.77 51.48 9.20
N GLY A 293 -12.56 50.74 8.41
CA GLY A 293 -12.19 49.40 7.96
C GLY A 293 -12.35 48.29 9.01
N LYS A 294 -12.96 48.59 10.17
CA LYS A 294 -13.23 47.59 11.22
C LYS A 294 -14.70 47.58 11.65
N ILE A 295 -15.23 46.41 12.00
CA ILE A 295 -16.54 46.26 12.64
C ILE A 295 -16.38 46.07 14.16
N SER A 296 -17.29 46.65 14.93
CA SER A 296 -17.28 46.47 16.39
C SER A 296 -17.65 45.04 16.77
N GLY A 297 -17.13 44.54 17.90
CA GLY A 297 -17.47 43.21 18.40
C GLY A 297 -18.97 42.98 18.65
N ILE A 298 -19.75 44.04 18.91
CA ILE A 298 -21.21 43.95 19.01
C ILE A 298 -21.84 43.65 17.64
N SER A 299 -21.40 44.34 16.57
CA SER A 299 -21.89 44.13 15.21
C SER A 299 -21.51 42.74 14.69
N ALA A 300 -20.24 42.38 14.85
CA ALA A 300 -19.73 41.08 14.47
C ALA A 300 -20.44 39.94 15.20
N LYS A 301 -20.62 40.04 16.53
CA LYS A 301 -21.36 39.03 17.31
C LYS A 301 -22.79 38.87 16.81
N LYS A 302 -23.48 39.97 16.47
CA LYS A 302 -24.86 39.92 15.96
C LYS A 302 -24.93 39.12 14.66
N GLU A 303 -23.98 39.31 13.76
CA GLU A 303 -23.86 38.53 12.53
C GLU A 303 -23.48 37.07 12.81
N MET A 304 -22.48 36.81 13.65
CA MET A 304 -22.02 35.45 13.96
C MET A 304 -23.13 34.58 14.57
N VAL A 305 -24.02 35.14 15.39
CA VAL A 305 -25.16 34.43 16.00
C VAL A 305 -26.16 33.93 14.96
N THR A 306 -26.21 34.53 13.76
CA THR A 306 -27.11 34.07 12.68
C THR A 306 -26.77 32.67 12.18
N SER A 307 -25.53 32.21 12.40
CA SER A 307 -25.09 30.85 12.08
C SER A 307 -25.74 29.75 12.95
N LYS A 308 -26.45 30.12 14.02
CA LYS A 308 -27.11 29.22 14.99
C LYS A 308 -26.16 28.28 15.74
N LEU A 309 -24.86 28.57 15.73
CA LEU A 309 -23.89 27.85 16.56
C LEU A 309 -24.04 28.24 18.05
N PRO A 310 -23.69 27.34 18.99
CA PRO A 310 -23.71 27.66 20.42
C PRO A 310 -22.80 28.85 20.77
N ASN A 311 -23.20 29.69 21.73
CA ASN A 311 -22.40 30.85 22.16
C ASN A 311 -20.99 30.49 22.64
N SER A 312 -20.80 29.30 23.22
CA SER A 312 -19.47 28.79 23.60
C SER A 312 -18.56 28.58 22.38
N VAL A 313 -19.12 28.08 21.28
CA VAL A 313 -18.41 27.87 20.01
C VAL A 313 -18.10 29.21 19.37
N LEU A 314 -19.08 30.12 19.29
CA LEU A 314 -18.87 31.47 18.73
C LEU A 314 -17.82 32.26 19.50
N GLY A 315 -17.78 32.15 20.82
CA GLY A 315 -16.73 32.76 21.65
C GLY A 315 -15.33 32.19 21.35
N LYS A 316 -15.22 30.89 21.06
CA LYS A 316 -13.96 30.28 20.60
C LYS A 316 -13.56 30.80 19.21
N ILE A 317 -14.50 30.92 18.29
CA ILE A 317 -14.25 31.47 16.93
C ILE A 317 -13.78 32.91 17.04
N TRP A 318 -14.44 33.75 17.85
CA TRP A 318 -14.03 35.13 18.09
C TRP A 318 -12.56 35.20 18.51
N LYS A 319 -12.19 34.44 19.54
CA LYS A 319 -10.83 34.42 20.08
C LYS A 319 -9.78 33.95 19.06
N LEU A 320 -10.17 33.14 18.07
CA LEU A 320 -9.29 32.69 17.00
C LEU A 320 -9.21 33.70 15.85
N ALA A 321 -10.25 34.49 15.61
CA ALA A 321 -10.35 35.42 14.49
C ALA A 321 -9.76 36.81 14.80
N ASP A 322 -9.98 37.30 16.02
CA ASP A 322 -9.42 38.56 16.56
C ASP A 322 -7.91 38.38 16.81
N CYS A 323 -7.12 38.56 15.76
CA CYS A 323 -5.70 38.20 15.70
C CYS A 323 -4.83 39.24 16.41
N ASP A 324 -5.22 40.53 16.33
CA ASP A 324 -4.54 41.63 17.01
C ASP A 324 -5.07 41.88 18.44
N GLY A 325 -6.22 41.30 18.80
CA GLY A 325 -6.78 41.34 20.15
C GLY A 325 -7.39 42.70 20.50
N ASP A 326 -7.74 43.52 19.51
CA ASP A 326 -8.25 44.88 19.71
C ASP A 326 -9.77 44.94 20.01
N GLY A 327 -10.45 43.79 19.93
CA GLY A 327 -11.88 43.66 20.22
C GLY A 327 -12.79 44.12 19.07
N MET A 328 -12.22 44.38 17.90
CA MET A 328 -12.89 44.66 16.63
C MET A 328 -12.44 43.59 15.61
N LEU A 329 -13.06 43.57 14.43
CA LEU A 329 -12.59 42.73 13.33
C LEU A 329 -12.42 43.59 12.09
N ASP A 330 -11.26 43.51 11.45
CA ASP A 330 -11.08 43.97 10.07
C ASP A 330 -11.71 43.00 9.05
N ASP A 331 -11.57 43.30 7.76
CA ASP A 331 -12.15 42.50 6.69
C ASP A 331 -11.52 41.10 6.59
N GLU A 332 -10.22 40.95 6.86
CA GLU A 332 -9.57 39.64 6.85
C GLU A 332 -9.91 38.81 8.11
N GLU A 333 -9.95 39.44 9.28
CA GLU A 333 -10.36 38.80 10.54
C GLU A 333 -11.83 38.37 10.48
N PHE A 334 -12.70 39.18 9.88
CA PHE A 334 -14.09 38.80 9.65
C PHE A 334 -14.23 37.65 8.65
N ALA A 335 -13.48 37.67 7.55
CA ALA A 335 -13.43 36.57 6.60
C ALA A 335 -12.95 35.27 7.26
N LEU A 336 -11.93 35.35 8.12
CA LEU A 336 -11.47 34.23 8.95
C LEU A 336 -12.58 33.72 9.88
N ALA A 337 -13.30 34.61 10.56
CA ALA A 337 -14.41 34.24 11.42
C ALA A 337 -15.52 33.49 10.65
N LYS A 338 -15.89 33.96 9.45
CA LYS A 338 -16.89 33.29 8.59
C LYS A 338 -16.39 31.93 8.10
N HIS A 339 -15.11 31.81 7.76
CA HIS A 339 -14.50 30.54 7.38
C HIS A 339 -14.48 29.53 8.54
N LEU A 340 -14.13 29.95 9.77
CA LEU A 340 -14.19 29.09 10.96
C LEU A 340 -15.63 28.66 11.31
N ILE A 341 -16.62 29.53 11.07
CA ILE A 341 -18.04 29.16 11.18
C ILE A 341 -18.38 28.06 10.16
N LYS A 342 -17.97 28.23 8.89
CA LYS A 342 -18.17 27.24 7.82
C LYS A 342 -17.57 25.88 8.22
N ILE A 343 -16.31 25.87 8.67
CA ILE A 343 -15.62 24.67 9.19
C ILE A 343 -16.47 23.95 10.24
N LYS A 344 -17.04 24.68 11.21
CA LYS A 344 -17.85 24.07 12.27
C LYS A 344 -19.21 23.60 11.80
N LEU A 345 -19.84 24.30 10.84
CA LEU A 345 -21.10 23.90 10.23
C LEU A 345 -20.95 22.65 9.37
N ASP A 346 -19.79 22.47 8.73
CA ASP A 346 -19.43 21.27 7.96
C ASP A 346 -19.10 20.06 8.87
N GLY A 347 -19.18 20.24 10.19
CA GLY A 347 -19.05 19.17 11.19
C GLY A 347 -17.62 18.98 11.72
N TYR A 348 -16.68 19.84 11.36
CA TYR A 348 -15.29 19.74 11.84
C TYR A 348 -15.10 20.41 13.21
N GLU A 349 -14.09 19.98 13.94
CA GLU A 349 -13.70 20.63 15.19
C GLU A 349 -12.81 21.85 14.97
N LEU A 350 -13.03 22.88 15.80
CA LEU A 350 -12.21 24.09 15.78
C LEU A 350 -10.84 23.83 16.42
N PRO A 351 -9.76 24.43 15.90
CA PRO A 351 -8.42 24.20 16.42
C PRO A 351 -8.26 24.82 17.82
N GLY A 352 -7.29 24.34 18.60
CA GLY A 352 -6.98 24.91 19.92
C GLY A 352 -6.29 26.27 19.83
N THR A 353 -5.47 26.44 18.80
CA THR A 353 -4.74 27.66 18.44
C THR A 353 -4.87 27.86 16.93
N LEU A 354 -4.85 29.11 16.45
CA LEU A 354 -4.97 29.39 15.02
C LEU A 354 -3.72 28.86 14.28
N PRO A 355 -3.87 27.93 13.31
CA PRO A 355 -2.76 27.47 12.48
C PRO A 355 -2.17 28.59 11.64
N SER A 356 -0.85 28.57 11.40
CA SER A 356 -0.13 29.63 10.68
C SER A 356 -0.67 29.90 9.27
N HIS A 357 -1.12 28.87 8.54
CA HIS A 357 -1.68 29.01 7.20
C HIS A 357 -3.06 29.70 7.20
N LEU A 358 -3.81 29.64 8.31
CA LEU A 358 -5.09 30.35 8.46
C LEU A 358 -4.92 31.79 8.94
N VAL A 359 -3.74 32.19 9.42
CA VAL A 359 -3.47 33.58 9.83
C VAL A 359 -3.61 34.50 8.60
N PRO A 360 -4.43 35.55 8.69
CA PRO A 360 -4.59 36.54 7.63
C PRO A 360 -3.23 37.07 7.15
N PRO A 361 -3.02 37.26 5.84
CA PRO A 361 -1.74 37.71 5.30
C PRO A 361 -1.20 38.98 5.96
N SER A 362 -2.06 39.96 6.25
CA SER A 362 -1.66 41.21 6.89
C SER A 362 -1.26 41.07 8.37
N HIS A 363 -1.71 40.00 9.02
CA HIS A 363 -1.45 39.67 10.43
C HIS A 363 -0.28 38.69 10.64
N ARG A 364 0.33 38.18 9.55
CA ARG A 364 1.50 37.31 9.65
C ARG A 364 2.70 38.10 10.15
N LYS A 365 3.31 37.65 11.25
CA LYS A 365 4.57 38.23 11.73
C LYS A 365 5.63 38.10 10.63
N PRO A 366 6.38 39.15 10.28
CA PRO A 366 7.47 39.04 9.33
C PRO A 366 8.49 38.02 9.84
N LEU A 367 8.90 37.09 8.97
CA LEU A 367 10.04 36.20 9.21
C LEU A 367 11.22 37.08 9.61
N GLN A 368 11.71 36.94 10.85
CA GLN A 368 13.01 37.47 11.22
C GLN A 368 14.04 36.74 10.35
N THR A 369 14.54 37.43 9.32
CA THR A 369 15.77 37.06 8.64
C THR A 369 16.86 37.06 9.70
N ALA A 370 17.27 35.87 10.13
CA ALA A 370 18.49 35.70 10.89
C ALA A 370 19.66 36.07 9.98
N GLU A 371 20.32 37.20 10.27
CA GLU A 371 21.64 37.54 9.74
C GLU A 371 22.73 36.64 10.32
#